data_AF-A0A1V9YE94-F1
#
_entry.id   AF-A0A1V9YE94-F1
#
_cell.length_a   1.000
_cell.length_b   1.000
_cell.length_c   1.000
_cell.angle_alpha   90.00
_cell.angle_beta   90.00
_cell.angle_gamma   90.00
#
_symmetry.space_group_name_H-M   'P 1'
#
loop_
_entity.id
_entity.type
_entity.pdbx_description
1 polymer ?
#
loop_
_entity_poly.entity_id
_entity_poly.type
_entity_poly.pdbx_seq_one_letter_code
_entity_poly.pdbx_strand_id
1 'polypeptide(L)'
;MPPRKILTMKRSPADIDTIEKNSGRITAVLTESYENVERTLKSELYALPPNTTSVCQPLDVGVMGPYKAKLRALWLRDTNKYSTPASKRLAVIKRAIAAWDGITESCIKSAFAKAIPKPEDYCKPTAFISLISYEVY
;
A
#
# COMPACT_ATOMS: atom_id res chain seq x y z
N MET A 1 8.50 20.78 16.27
CA MET A 1 9.90 20.84 15.78
C MET A 1 10.38 19.43 15.47
N PRO A 2 10.98 19.17 14.30
CA PRO A 2 12.11 18.25 14.29
C PRO A 2 13.30 18.91 13.62
N PRO A 3 14.50 18.77 14.20
CA PRO A 3 15.33 17.71 13.65
C PRO A 3 16.27 17.06 14.68
N ARG A 4 16.58 15.76 14.49
CA ARG A 4 17.91 15.21 14.76
C ARG A 4 18.20 14.05 13.81
N LYS A 5 19.02 14.29 12.78
CA LYS A 5 19.81 13.24 12.13
C LYS A 5 20.95 12.87 13.08
N ILE A 6 21.41 11.62 13.05
CA ILE A 6 22.83 11.20 12.90
C ILE A 6 22.91 9.69 13.16
N LEU A 7 23.25 8.92 12.13
CA LEU A 7 23.92 7.62 12.26
C LEU A 7 25.09 7.65 11.27
N THR A 8 26.31 7.74 11.81
CA THR A 8 27.54 7.89 11.05
C THR A 8 28.09 6.52 10.64
N MET A 9 28.39 6.35 9.35
CA MET A 9 29.46 5.46 8.88
C MET A 9 30.46 6.35 8.13
N LYS A 10 31.76 6.23 8.43
CA LYS A 10 32.82 6.92 7.67
C LYS A 10 32.84 6.37 6.24
N ARG A 11 32.11 7.03 5.32
CA ARG A 11 32.21 6.84 3.87
C ARG A 11 33.05 7.96 3.27
N SER A 12 33.64 7.70 2.10
CA SER A 12 34.44 8.68 1.37
C SER A 12 33.64 9.97 1.11
N PRO A 13 34.25 11.17 1.18
CA PRO A 13 33.54 12.44 1.00
C PRO A 13 32.69 12.54 -0.27
N ALA A 14 33.14 11.94 -1.38
CA ALA A 14 32.41 11.93 -2.65
C ALA A 14 31.11 11.09 -2.61
N ASP A 15 31.11 10.00 -1.84
CA ASP A 15 29.94 9.14 -1.68
C ASP A 15 28.90 9.79 -0.76
N ILE A 16 29.35 10.56 0.24
CA ILE A 16 28.47 11.29 1.15
C ILE A 16 27.71 12.36 0.39
N ASP A 17 28.39 13.17 -0.44
CA ASP A 17 27.77 14.26 -1.19
C ASP A 17 26.75 13.75 -2.22
N THR A 18 27.04 12.62 -2.87
CA THR A 18 26.11 11.97 -3.81
C THR A 18 24.89 11.39 -3.09
N ILE A 19 25.08 10.74 -1.94
CA ILE A 19 23.98 10.22 -1.11
C ILE A 19 23.14 11.35 -0.53
N GLU A 20 23.74 12.44 -0.09
CA GLU A 20 23.04 13.60 0.46
C GLU A 20 22.21 14.30 -0.62
N LYS A 21 22.76 14.48 -1.84
CA LYS A 21 22.02 15.00 -2.99
C LYS A 21 20.85 14.10 -3.39
N ASN A 22 21.05 12.79 -3.41
CA ASN A 22 19.99 11.83 -3.72
C ASN A 22 18.92 11.73 -2.61
N SER A 23 19.34 11.76 -1.34
CA SER A 23 18.46 11.78 -0.16
C SER A 23 17.65 13.08 -0.12
N GLY A 24 18.28 14.22 -0.43
CA GLY A 24 17.61 15.52 -0.54
C GLY A 24 16.57 15.53 -1.66
N ARG A 25 16.91 14.99 -2.85
CA ARG A 25 15.97 14.84 -3.96
C ARG A 25 14.79 13.93 -3.62
N ILE A 26 15.04 12.77 -3.01
CA ILE A 26 13.97 11.84 -2.60
C ILE A 26 13.06 12.49 -1.54
N THR A 27 13.65 13.19 -0.57
CA THR A 27 12.88 13.90 0.47
C THR A 27 12.02 15.01 -0.14
N ALA A 28 12.55 15.78 -1.09
CA ALA A 28 11.79 16.82 -1.78
C ALA A 28 10.61 16.26 -2.60
N VAL A 29 10.84 15.17 -3.36
CA VAL A 29 9.79 14.49 -4.15
C VAL A 29 8.69 13.92 -3.24
N LEU A 30 9.07 13.38 -2.08
CA LEU A 30 8.10 12.93 -1.08
C LEU A 30 7.28 14.11 -0.56
N THR A 31 7.90 15.20 -0.10
CA THR A 31 7.20 16.38 0.43
C THR A 31 6.20 16.97 -0.57
N GLU A 32 6.60 17.15 -1.83
CA GLU A 32 5.71 17.66 -2.88
C GLU A 32 4.52 16.73 -3.14
N SER A 33 4.75 15.41 -3.08
CA SER A 33 3.68 14.42 -3.21
C SER A 33 2.69 14.49 -2.04
N TYR A 34 3.18 14.63 -0.79
CA TYR A 34 2.34 14.82 0.39
C TYR A 34 1.50 16.09 0.28
N GLU A 35 2.13 17.21 -0.08
CA GLU A 35 1.44 18.49 -0.25
C GLU A 35 0.36 18.43 -1.34
N ASN A 36 0.61 17.72 -2.44
CA ASN A 36 -0.39 17.54 -3.50
C ASN A 36 -1.58 16.71 -3.02
N VAL A 37 -1.35 15.62 -2.27
CA VAL A 37 -2.47 14.80 -1.77
C VAL A 37 -3.29 15.58 -0.73
N GLU A 38 -2.62 16.29 0.17
CA GLU A 38 -3.29 17.04 1.24
C GLU A 38 -4.00 18.29 0.69
N ARG A 39 -3.30 19.15 -0.05
CA ARG A 39 -3.84 20.45 -0.48
C ARG A 39 -4.69 20.35 -1.74
N THR A 40 -4.29 19.55 -2.71
CA THR A 40 -4.98 19.48 -4.01
C THR A 40 -6.10 18.45 -3.98
N LEU A 41 -5.82 17.23 -3.49
CA LEU A 41 -6.81 16.16 -3.42
C LEU A 41 -7.64 16.20 -2.13
N LYS A 42 -7.33 17.10 -1.18
CA LYS A 42 -8.03 17.24 0.11
C LYS A 42 -8.15 15.91 0.85
N SER A 43 -7.09 15.12 0.80
CA SER A 43 -7.05 13.76 1.33
C SER A 43 -5.93 13.62 2.35
N GLU A 44 -6.21 12.93 3.46
CA GLU A 44 -5.21 12.65 4.48
C GLU A 44 -4.43 11.37 4.15
N LEU A 45 -3.11 11.39 4.36
CA LEU A 45 -2.24 10.23 4.19
C LEU A 45 -1.90 9.63 5.56
N TYR A 46 -2.24 8.35 5.73
CA TYR A 46 -1.92 7.59 6.94
C TYR A 46 -0.82 6.57 6.67
N ALA A 47 0.29 6.70 7.39
CA ALA A 47 1.37 5.73 7.34
C ALA A 47 0.96 4.46 8.10
N LEU A 48 1.10 3.31 7.45
CA LEU A 48 0.88 2.02 8.10
C LEU A 48 2.17 1.54 8.76
N PRO A 49 2.09 0.91 9.95
CA PRO A 49 3.26 0.29 10.55
C PRO A 49 3.85 -0.80 9.65
N PRO A 50 5.16 -1.06 9.73
CA PRO A 50 5.79 -2.11 8.92
C PRO A 50 5.10 -3.48 9.10
N ASN A 51 4.96 -4.23 8.01
CA ASN A 51 4.41 -5.60 7.98
C ASN A 51 2.94 -5.73 8.43
N THR A 52 2.15 -4.65 8.37
CA THR A 52 0.73 -4.66 8.79
C THR A 52 -0.27 -4.64 7.65
N THR A 53 0.17 -4.63 6.38
CA THR A 53 -0.73 -4.47 5.23
C THR A 53 -1.83 -5.53 5.17
N SER A 54 -1.50 -6.77 5.53
CA SER A 54 -2.45 -7.89 5.59
C SER A 54 -3.57 -7.74 6.62
N VAL A 55 -3.44 -6.81 7.57
CA VAL A 55 -4.41 -6.54 8.64
C VAL A 55 -5.06 -5.17 8.46
N CYS A 56 -4.29 -4.17 8.02
CA CYS A 56 -4.74 -2.79 7.97
C CYS A 56 -5.28 -2.36 6.60
N GLN A 57 -4.92 -3.03 5.50
CA GLN A 57 -5.36 -2.63 4.16
C GLN A 57 -6.57 -3.48 3.72
N PRO A 58 -7.77 -2.91 3.55
CA PRO A 58 -8.98 -3.65 3.16
C PRO A 58 -8.77 -4.52 1.91
N LEU A 59 -8.01 -4.01 0.93
CA LEU A 59 -7.69 -4.73 -0.29
C LEU A 59 -7.00 -6.06 0.03
N ASP A 60 -5.93 -6.03 0.83
CA ASP A 60 -5.16 -7.21 1.22
C ASP A 60 -5.91 -8.11 2.22
N VAL A 61 -6.66 -7.52 3.15
CA VAL A 61 -7.43 -8.23 4.20
C VAL A 61 -8.53 -9.11 3.61
N GLY A 62 -9.24 -8.63 2.59
CA GLY A 62 -10.49 -9.28 2.18
C GLY A 62 -10.74 -9.41 0.68
N VAL A 63 -10.20 -8.52 -0.16
CA VAL A 63 -10.51 -8.50 -1.60
C VAL A 63 -9.52 -9.35 -2.40
N MET A 64 -8.23 -9.29 -2.07
CA MET A 64 -7.18 -9.94 -2.85
C MET A 64 -7.29 -11.47 -2.86
N GLY A 65 -7.72 -12.09 -1.77
CA GLY A 65 -7.92 -13.54 -1.69
C GLY A 65 -8.94 -14.04 -2.72
N PRO A 66 -10.21 -13.60 -2.64
CA PRO A 66 -11.25 -13.92 -3.62
C PRO A 66 -10.87 -13.57 -5.06
N TYR A 67 -10.25 -12.40 -5.28
CA TYR A 67 -9.78 -11.98 -6.59
C TYR A 67 -8.75 -12.96 -7.18
N LYS A 68 -7.70 -13.31 -6.42
CA LYS A 68 -6.67 -14.27 -6.85
C LYS A 68 -7.28 -15.65 -7.14
N ALA A 69 -8.25 -16.09 -6.32
CA ALA A 69 -8.95 -17.36 -6.55
C ALA A 69 -9.73 -17.36 -7.87
N LYS A 70 -10.48 -16.28 -8.17
CA LYS A 70 -11.21 -16.13 -9.44
C LYS A 70 -10.27 -16.05 -10.63
N LEU A 71 -9.20 -15.26 -10.52
CA LEU A 71 -8.20 -15.14 -11.57
C LEU A 71 -7.57 -16.52 -11.87
N ARG A 72 -7.21 -17.29 -10.84
CA ARG A 72 -6.70 -18.66 -10.99
C ARG A 72 -7.72 -19.59 -11.66
N ALA A 73 -9.00 -19.53 -11.28
CA ALA A 73 -10.04 -20.32 -11.89
C ALA A 73 -10.24 -20.00 -13.38
N LEU A 74 -10.19 -18.71 -13.75
CA LEU A 74 -10.27 -18.28 -15.16
C LEU A 74 -9.08 -18.77 -15.97
N TRP A 75 -7.87 -18.73 -15.38
CA TRP A 75 -6.68 -19.27 -16.02
C TRP A 75 -6.76 -20.77 -16.28
N LEU A 76 -7.31 -21.54 -15.33
CA LEU A 76 -7.45 -22.99 -15.48
C LEU A 76 -8.47 -23.40 -16.55
N ARG A 77 -9.49 -22.59 -16.79
CA ARG A 77 -10.52 -22.86 -17.81
C ARG A 77 -10.08 -22.47 -19.22
N ASP A 78 -9.04 -21.66 -19.35
CA ASP A 78 -8.62 -21.12 -20.62
C ASP A 78 -7.70 -22.10 -21.36
N THR A 79 -8.22 -22.72 -22.42
CA THR A 79 -7.49 -23.66 -23.26
C THR A 79 -6.78 -22.99 -24.44
N ASN A 80 -6.91 -21.66 -24.60
CA ASN A 80 -6.34 -20.94 -25.74
C ASN A 80 -4.81 -20.83 -25.63
N LYS A 81 -4.13 -21.01 -26.77
CA LYS A 81 -2.67 -20.79 -26.87
C LYS A 81 -2.38 -19.38 -27.35
N TYR A 82 -1.66 -18.61 -26.54
CA TYR A 82 -1.23 -17.26 -26.88
C TYR A 82 0.25 -17.27 -27.31
N SER A 83 0.50 -17.05 -28.60
CA SER A 83 1.86 -17.13 -29.18
C SER A 83 2.61 -15.80 -29.12
N THR A 84 1.92 -14.67 -29.18
CA THR A 84 2.54 -13.34 -29.24
C THR A 84 2.50 -12.61 -27.89
N PRO A 85 3.48 -11.72 -27.58
CA PRO A 85 3.44 -10.89 -26.38
C PRO A 85 2.16 -10.06 -26.27
N ALA A 86 1.68 -9.49 -27.38
CA ALA A 86 0.47 -8.68 -27.41
C ALA A 86 -0.79 -9.50 -27.05
N SER A 87 -0.93 -10.71 -27.59
CA SER A 87 -2.07 -11.59 -27.28
C SER A 87 -2.04 -12.09 -25.84
N LYS A 88 -0.85 -12.42 -25.31
CA LYS A 88 -0.66 -12.77 -23.89
C LYS A 88 -1.11 -11.64 -22.97
N ARG A 89 -0.64 -10.41 -23.23
CA ARG A 89 -1.02 -9.22 -22.46
C ARG A 89 -2.53 -8.96 -22.51
N LEU A 90 -3.13 -9.02 -23.71
CA LEU A 90 -4.57 -8.83 -23.87
C LEU A 90 -5.37 -9.86 -23.07
N ALA A 91 -4.95 -11.12 -23.10
CA ALA A 91 -5.61 -12.20 -22.37
C ALA A 91 -5.51 -12.01 -20.85
N VAL A 92 -4.34 -11.61 -20.34
CA VAL A 92 -4.14 -11.29 -18.91
C VAL A 92 -5.11 -10.18 -18.49
N ILE A 93 -5.18 -9.09 -19.23
CA ILE A 93 -6.03 -7.93 -18.91
C ILE A 93 -7.51 -8.32 -18.93
N LYS A 94 -7.98 -9.00 -19.98
CA LYS A 94 -9.38 -9.44 -20.08
C LYS A 94 -9.79 -10.34 -18.91
N ARG A 95 -8.89 -11.24 -18.48
CA ARG A 95 -9.16 -12.11 -17.33
C ARG A 95 -9.13 -11.36 -16.01
N ALA A 96 -8.25 -10.36 -15.85
CA ALA A 96 -8.26 -9.50 -14.67
C ALA A 96 -9.59 -8.75 -14.56
N ILE A 97 -10.11 -8.19 -15.66
CA ILE A 97 -11.43 -7.55 -15.71
C ILE A 97 -12.52 -8.55 -15.31
N ALA A 98 -12.57 -9.72 -15.93
CA ALA A 98 -13.56 -10.75 -15.60
C ALA A 98 -13.46 -11.26 -14.15
N ALA A 99 -12.26 -11.28 -13.56
CA ALA A 99 -12.09 -11.62 -12.16
C ALA A 99 -12.65 -10.52 -11.24
N TRP A 100 -12.47 -9.25 -11.61
CA TRP A 100 -13.04 -8.09 -10.91
C TRP A 100 -14.57 -8.04 -11.00
N ASP A 101 -15.16 -8.35 -12.15
CA ASP A 101 -16.63 -8.43 -12.31
C ASP A 101 -17.25 -9.47 -11.36
N GLY A 102 -16.47 -10.47 -10.97
CA GLY A 102 -16.89 -11.47 -10.00
C GLY A 102 -16.76 -11.04 -8.53
N ILE A 103 -16.13 -9.90 -8.23
CA ILE A 103 -16.01 -9.37 -6.86
C ILE A 103 -17.27 -8.57 -6.54
N THR A 104 -18.02 -9.05 -5.55
CA THR A 104 -19.27 -8.41 -5.16
C THR A 104 -19.02 -7.19 -4.27
N GLU A 105 -19.95 -6.24 -4.29
CA GLU A 105 -19.94 -5.10 -3.38
C GLU A 105 -19.91 -5.56 -1.90
N SER A 106 -20.64 -6.64 -1.57
CA SER A 106 -20.62 -7.23 -0.23
C SER A 106 -19.22 -7.69 0.19
N CYS A 107 -18.45 -8.29 -0.73
CA CYS A 107 -17.06 -8.68 -0.48
C CYS A 107 -16.20 -7.46 -0.14
N ILE A 108 -16.39 -6.35 -0.85
CA ILE A 108 -15.67 -5.10 -0.61
C ILE A 108 -16.06 -4.53 0.76
N LYS A 109 -17.36 -4.37 1.03
CA LYS A 109 -17.85 -3.87 2.33
C LYS A 109 -17.33 -4.71 3.51
N SER A 110 -17.39 -6.03 3.39
CA SER A 110 -16.85 -6.93 4.42
C SER A 110 -15.34 -6.80 4.59
N ALA A 111 -14.59 -6.53 3.53
CA ALA A 111 -13.15 -6.32 3.61
C ALA A 111 -12.81 -5.04 4.39
N PHE A 112 -13.55 -3.95 4.17
CA PHE A 112 -13.43 -2.72 4.96
C PHE A 112 -13.82 -2.96 6.42
N ALA A 113 -14.95 -3.63 6.68
CA ALA A 113 -15.38 -3.96 8.04
C ALA A 113 -14.34 -4.78 8.81
N LYS A 114 -13.62 -5.69 8.13
CA LYS A 114 -12.55 -6.50 8.74
C LYS A 114 -11.27 -5.70 9.04
N ALA A 115 -11.02 -4.64 8.29
CA ALA A 115 -9.84 -3.78 8.46
C ALA A 115 -10.04 -2.69 9.51
N ILE A 116 -11.24 -2.59 10.11
CA ILE A 116 -11.50 -1.68 11.23
C ILE A 116 -10.60 -2.10 12.39
N PRO A 117 -9.74 -1.21 12.91
CA PRO A 117 -8.87 -1.51 14.04
C PRO A 117 -9.69 -1.91 15.26
N LYS A 118 -9.24 -2.97 15.95
CA LYS A 118 -9.88 -3.44 17.19
C LYS A 118 -9.03 -3.08 18.39
N PRO A 119 -9.61 -2.95 19.60
CA PRO A 119 -8.87 -2.65 20.83
C PRO A 119 -7.63 -3.53 21.05
N GLU A 120 -7.73 -4.81 20.69
CA GLU A 120 -6.63 -5.80 20.77
C GLU A 120 -5.46 -5.53 19.81
N ASP A 121 -5.68 -4.85 18.68
CA ASP A 121 -4.64 -4.53 17.71
C ASP A 121 -3.68 -3.46 18.26
N TYR A 122 -4.15 -2.64 19.21
CA TYR A 122 -3.34 -1.64 19.91
C TYR A 122 -2.46 -2.23 21.02
N CYS A 123 -2.59 -3.52 21.34
CA CYS A 123 -1.92 -4.16 22.48
C CYS A 123 -0.67 -4.98 22.11
N LYS A 124 -0.23 -5.00 20.85
CA LYS A 124 1.08 -5.56 20.49
C LYS A 124 2.15 -4.49 20.67
N PRO A 125 3.05 -4.61 21.67
CA PRO A 125 4.03 -3.58 21.96
C PRO A 125 5.10 -3.61 20.88
N THR A 126 4.89 -2.84 19.83
CA THR A 126 5.98 -2.34 19.00
C THR A 126 5.98 -0.83 19.17
N ALA A 127 6.75 -0.39 20.16
CA ALA A 127 7.16 0.99 20.42
C ALA A 127 6.04 2.05 20.50
N PHE A 128 5.63 2.34 21.74
CA PHE A 128 5.32 3.68 22.28
C PHE A 128 5.05 4.78 21.22
N ILE A 129 3.83 4.85 20.74
CA ILE A 129 3.25 6.10 20.23
C ILE A 129 2.08 6.40 21.14
N SER A 130 2.18 7.50 21.86
CA SER A 130 1.16 8.04 22.73
C SER A 130 -0.18 8.12 21.99
N LEU A 131 -1.17 7.38 22.48
CA LEU A 131 -2.57 7.74 22.33
C LEU A 131 -2.74 9.19 22.81
N ILE A 132 -2.95 10.12 21.88
CA ILE A 132 -3.61 11.38 22.23
C ILE A 132 -5.10 11.08 22.24
N SER A 133 -5.61 10.90 23.45
CA SER A 133 -7.01 10.96 23.81
C SER A 133 -7.64 12.32 23.42
N TYR A 134 -8.80 12.25 22.76
CA TYR A 134 -9.98 13.16 22.80
C TYR A 134 -9.84 14.69 22.65
N GLU A 135 -10.59 15.25 21.69
CA GLU A 135 -11.78 16.12 21.89
C GLU A 135 -12.41 16.38 20.50
N VAL A 136 -13.60 15.83 20.21
CA VAL A 136 -14.91 16.48 20.27
C VAL A 136 -14.88 17.93 19.74
N TYR A 137 -15.42 18.11 18.54
CA TYR A 137 -16.13 19.32 18.14
C TYR A 137 -17.53 18.92 17.67
#